data_AF-A0A0Q1B167-F1
#
_entry.id   AF-A0A0Q1B167-F1
#
_cell.length_a   1.000
_cell.length_b   1.000
_cell.length_c   1.000
_cell.angle_alpha   90.00
_cell.angle_beta   90.00
_cell.angle_gamma   90.00
#
_symmetry.space_group_name_H-M   'P 1'
#
loop_
_entity.id
_entity.type
_entity.pdbx_description
1 polymer ?
#
loop_
_entity_poly.entity_id
_entity_poly.type
_entity_poly.pdbx_seq_one_letter_code
_entity_poly.pdbx_strand_id
1 'polypeptide(L)'
;MSIVKNILRDEKNRLVLLKDQIEEQILSLPKGSLSRKKRSNRFYCYLAYRKGDKVIFKYLGKDNSPEIASLEKDIKKRRKLEKRLREIKADLKDIKRGLGER
;
A
#
# COMPACT_ATOMS: atom_id res chain seq x y z
N MET A 1 -2.21 -21.41 -31.21
CA MET A 1 -2.26 -20.07 -30.58
C MET A 1 -0.96 -19.34 -30.89
N SER A 2 -0.98 -18.03 -31.17
CA SER A 2 0.26 -17.29 -31.45
C SER A 2 1.18 -17.28 -30.22
N ILE A 3 2.49 -17.41 -30.44
CA ILE A 3 3.54 -17.41 -29.38
C ILE A 3 3.37 -16.19 -28.46
N VAL A 4 3.05 -15.03 -29.05
CA VAL A 4 2.77 -13.77 -28.32
C VAL A 4 1.64 -13.91 -27.30
N LYS A 5 0.54 -14.60 -27.65
CA LYS A 5 -0.58 -14.80 -26.71
C LYS A 5 -0.23 -15.72 -25.56
N ASN A 6 0.65 -16.71 -25.78
CA ASN A 6 1.11 -17.59 -24.70
C ASN A 6 1.97 -16.82 -23.70
N ILE A 7 2.94 -16.03 -24.18
CA ILE A 7 3.78 -15.16 -23.34
C ILE A 7 2.93 -14.21 -22.49
N LEU A 8 1.90 -13.59 -23.09
CA LEU A 8 0.98 -12.71 -22.36
C LEU A 8 0.18 -13.42 -21.26
N ARG A 9 -0.20 -14.69 -21.46
CA ARG A 9 -0.87 -15.48 -20.41
C ARG A 9 0.06 -15.83 -19.27
N ASP A 10 1.30 -16.20 -19.57
CA ASP A 10 2.29 -16.53 -18.55
C ASP A 10 2.60 -15.30 -17.69
N GLU A 11 2.80 -14.14 -18.33
CA GLU A 11 3.04 -12.89 -17.60
C GLU A 11 1.81 -12.45 -16.80
N LYS A 12 0.59 -12.63 -17.33
CA LYS A 12 -0.65 -12.40 -16.58
C LYS A 12 -0.68 -13.25 -15.31
N ASN A 13 -0.41 -14.55 -15.40
CA ASN A 13 -0.43 -15.46 -14.26
C ASN A 13 0.60 -15.04 -13.21
N ARG A 14 1.81 -14.68 -13.65
CA ARG A 14 2.87 -14.16 -12.78
C ARG A 14 2.44 -12.89 -12.05
N LEU A 15 1.84 -11.93 -12.75
CA LEU A 15 1.38 -10.67 -12.16
C LEU A 15 0.20 -10.85 -11.20
N VAL A 16 -0.69 -11.82 -11.45
CA VAL A 16 -1.77 -12.18 -10.52
C VAL A 16 -1.18 -12.70 -9.21
N LEU A 17 -0.23 -13.63 -9.26
CA LEU A 17 0.44 -14.14 -8.06
C LEU A 17 1.16 -13.02 -7.30
N LEU A 18 1.87 -12.15 -8.01
CA LEU A 18 2.59 -11.03 -7.41
C LEU A 18 1.62 -10.01 -6.77
N LYS A 19 0.49 -9.74 -7.43
CA LYS A 19 -0.57 -8.87 -6.92
C LYS A 19 -1.07 -9.40 -5.57
N ASP A 20 -1.37 -10.68 -5.46
CA ASP A 20 -1.94 -11.28 -4.26
C ASP A 20 -0.94 -11.25 -3.09
N GLN A 21 0.34 -11.57 -3.34
CA GLN A 21 1.41 -11.43 -2.36
C GLN A 21 1.57 -9.99 -1.83
N ILE A 22 1.45 -9.00 -2.72
CA ILE A 22 1.54 -7.59 -2.33
C ILE A 22 0.31 -7.17 -1.52
N GLU A 23 -0.89 -7.64 -1.89
CA GLU A 23 -2.12 -7.38 -1.13
C GLU A 23 -2.02 -7.93 0.30
N GLU A 24 -1.48 -9.14 0.49
CA GLU A 24 -1.21 -9.71 1.82
C GLU A 24 -0.19 -8.89 2.62
N GLN A 25 0.92 -8.47 1.99
CA GLN A 25 1.91 -7.61 2.65
C GLN A 25 1.34 -6.24 3.03
N ILE A 26 0.40 -5.70 2.25
CA ILE A 26 -0.28 -4.46 2.58
C ILE A 26 -1.22 -4.68 3.77
N LEU A 27 -1.88 -5.84 3.88
CA LEU A 27 -2.79 -6.12 4.99
C LEU A 27 -2.07 -6.24 6.34
N SER A 28 -0.83 -6.73 6.36
CA SER A 28 -0.02 -6.82 7.59
C SER A 28 0.55 -5.49 8.07
N LEU A 29 0.53 -4.43 7.24
CA LEU A 29 1.06 -3.12 7.58
C LEU A 29 -0.01 -2.15 8.13
N PRO A 30 0.34 -1.22 9.04
CA PRO A 30 -0.61 -0.28 9.61
C PRO A 30 -1.21 0.65 8.55
N LYS A 31 -2.54 0.84 8.59
CA LYS A 31 -3.28 1.78 7.75
C LYS A 31 -3.13 3.21 8.28
N GLY A 32 -3.08 4.18 7.37
CA GLY A 32 -3.19 5.60 7.70
C GLY A 32 -1.92 6.41 7.47
N SER A 33 -1.79 7.49 8.23
CA SER A 33 -0.66 8.42 8.20
C SER A 33 -0.26 8.85 9.60
N LEU A 34 1.02 9.18 9.76
CA LEU A 34 1.50 9.85 10.96
C LEU A 34 1.18 11.35 10.89
N SER A 35 0.49 11.86 11.90
CA SER A 35 0.19 13.27 12.10
C SER A 35 0.98 13.77 13.31
N ARG A 36 1.95 14.66 13.06
CA ARG A 36 2.72 15.35 14.10
C ARG A 36 1.99 16.65 14.46
N LYS A 37 1.73 16.86 15.75
CA LYS A 37 1.11 18.09 16.25
C LYS A 37 2.03 18.75 17.28
N LYS A 38 2.34 20.03 17.05
CA LYS A 38 3.06 20.87 18.01
C LYS A 38 2.07 21.41 19.04
N ARG A 39 2.36 21.22 20.33
CA ARG A 39 1.64 21.84 21.45
C ARG A 39 2.67 22.49 22.37
N SER A 40 2.63 23.82 22.43
CA SER A 40 3.67 24.62 23.09
C SER A 40 5.06 24.24 22.55
N ASN A 41 5.95 23.73 23.41
CA ASN A 41 7.31 23.32 23.06
C ASN A 41 7.49 21.82 22.78
N ARG A 42 6.41 21.03 22.70
CA ARG A 42 6.47 19.56 22.55
C ARG A 42 5.75 19.09 21.28
N PHE A 43 6.29 18.05 20.66
CA PHE A 43 5.70 17.36 19.52
C PHE A 43 5.04 16.07 19.96
N TYR A 44 3.81 15.86 19.48
CA TYR A 44 2.99 14.71 19.78
C TYR A 44 2.57 14.04 18.47
N CYS A 45 2.68 12.72 18.44
CA CYS A 45 2.40 11.91 17.26
C CYS A 45 1.06 11.21 17.39
N TYR A 46 0.33 11.19 16.28
CA TYR A 46 -0.97 10.58 16.15
C TYR A 46 -1.00 9.71 14.89
N LEU A 47 -1.57 8.52 14.98
CA LEU A 47 -1.96 7.73 13.81
C LEU A 47 -3.32 8.23 13.33
N ALA A 48 -3.34 8.83 12.15
CA ALA A 48 -4.55 9.26 11.48
C ALA A 48 -5.00 8.17 10.49
N TYR A 49 -6.19 7.61 10.69
CA TYR A 49 -6.77 6.62 9.77
C TYR A 49 -8.27 6.82 9.65
N ARG A 50 -8.83 6.41 8.50
CA ARG A 50 -10.26 6.50 8.25
C ARG A 50 -10.94 5.20 8.70
N LYS A 51 -12.00 5.31 9.50
CA LYS A 51 -12.85 4.20 9.92
C LYS A 51 -14.29 4.55 9.56
N GLY A 52 -14.80 3.95 8.47
CA GLY A 52 -16.06 4.38 7.86
C GLY A 52 -15.98 5.83 7.39
N ASP A 53 -16.92 6.66 7.82
CA ASP A 53 -17.00 8.06 7.42
C ASP A 53 -16.10 9.00 8.24
N LYS A 54 -15.57 8.53 9.37
CA LYS A 54 -14.82 9.37 10.33
C LYS A 54 -13.31 9.16 10.21
N VAL A 55 -12.56 10.25 10.38
CA VAL A 55 -11.10 10.22 10.54
C VAL A 55 -10.79 10.13 12.04
N ILE A 56 -10.09 9.08 12.45
CA ILE A 56 -9.69 8.83 13.82
C ILE A 56 -8.21 9.19 13.98
N PHE A 57 -7.89 9.94 15.03
CA PHE A 57 -6.52 10.25 15.44
C PHE A 57 -6.19 9.46 16.72
N LYS A 58 -5.46 8.37 16.60
CA LYS A 58 -4.99 7.59 17.76
C LYS A 58 -3.67 8.18 18.25
N TYR A 59 -3.62 8.60 19.51
CA TYR A 59 -2.38 9.09 20.12
C TYR A 59 -1.32 7.99 20.21
N LEU A 60 -0.10 8.28 19.78
CA LEU A 60 1.04 7.35 19.77
C LEU A 60 2.14 7.73 20.77
N GLY A 61 2.14 8.96 21.30
CA GLY A 61 3.17 9.43 22.23
C GLY A 61 3.88 10.71 21.78
N LYS A 62 5.02 10.97 22.42
CA LYS A 62 5.95 12.07 22.06
C LYS A 62 6.82 11.65 20.87
N ASP A 63 7.15 12.59 19.99
CA ASP A 63 7.83 12.34 18.70
C ASP A 63 9.19 11.60 18.79
N ASN A 64 9.87 11.65 19.94
CA ASN A 64 11.17 11.00 20.15
C ASN A 64 11.12 9.49 20.48
N SER A 65 9.96 8.82 20.39
CA SER A 65 9.90 7.38 20.65
C SER A 65 10.43 6.56 19.45
N PRO A 66 11.30 5.57 19.65
CA PRO A 66 11.76 4.67 18.57
C PRO A 66 10.60 3.93 17.88
N GLU A 67 9.49 3.70 18.60
CA GLU A 67 8.27 3.08 18.07
C GLU A 67 7.58 3.92 16.99
N ILE A 68 7.71 5.25 17.06
CA ILE A 68 7.16 6.15 16.05
C ILE A 68 7.99 6.06 14.77
N ALA A 69 9.31 5.94 14.90
CA ALA A 69 10.21 5.80 13.77
C ALA A 69 10.00 4.47 13.03
N SER A 70 9.78 3.36 13.75
CA SER A 70 9.44 2.07 13.13
C SER A 70 8.08 2.15 12.43
N LEU A 71 7.08 2.72 13.09
CA LEU A 71 5.74 2.89 12.52
C LEU A 71 5.74 3.81 11.28
N GLU A 72 6.59 4.85 11.24
CA GLU A 72 6.78 5.67 10.04
C GLU A 72 7.37 4.87 8.88
N LYS A 73 8.35 4.00 9.15
CA LYS A 73 8.93 3.11 8.13
C LYS A 73 7.88 2.16 7.57
N ASP A 74 7.04 1.59 8.43
CA ASP A 74 5.98 0.66 8.02
C ASP A 74 4.91 1.34 7.17
N ILE A 75 4.47 2.54 7.56
CA ILE A 75 3.54 3.35 6.76
C ILE A 75 4.16 3.71 5.41
N LYS A 76 5.45 4.09 5.37
CA LYS A 76 6.15 4.36 4.11
C LYS A 76 6.25 3.11 3.23
N LYS A 77 6.56 1.95 3.82
CA LYS A 77 6.60 0.66 3.13
C LYS A 77 5.24 0.33 2.53
N ARG A 78 4.16 0.50 3.30
CA ARG A 78 2.78 0.30 2.84
C ARG A 78 2.46 1.17 1.62
N ARG A 79 2.77 2.47 1.67
CA ARG A 79 2.54 3.38 0.54
C ARG A 79 3.30 2.98 -0.73
N LYS A 80 4.53 2.50 -0.58
CA LYS A 80 5.32 1.98 -1.71
C LYS A 80 4.67 0.75 -2.33
N LEU A 81 4.21 -0.19 -1.50
CA LEU A 81 3.49 -1.38 -1.95
C LEU A 81 2.16 -1.03 -2.61
N GLU A 82 1.38 -0.09 -2.05
CA GLU A 82 0.12 0.39 -2.65
C GLU A 82 0.35 1.09 -3.99
N LYS A 83 1.47 1.78 -4.18
CA LYS A 83 1.86 2.33 -5.49
C LYS A 83 2.17 1.20 -6.48
N ARG A 84 3.01 0.24 -6.09
CA ARG A 84 3.36 -0.91 -6.93
C ARG A 84 2.15 -1.76 -7.30
N LEU A 85 1.20 -1.93 -6.37
CA LEU A 85 -0.06 -2.65 -6.62
C LEU A 85 -0.90 -1.97 -7.70
N ARG A 86 -0.91 -0.62 -7.73
CA ARG A 86 -1.62 0.14 -8.77
C ARG A 86 -0.97 -0.05 -10.14
N GLU A 87 0.37 -0.05 -10.19
CA GLU A 87 1.13 -0.32 -11.42
C GLU A 87 0.81 -1.74 -11.95
N ILE A 88 0.90 -2.77 -11.09
CA ILE A 88 0.55 -4.16 -11.46
C ILE A 88 -0.89 -4.29 -11.96
N LYS A 89 -1.84 -3.58 -11.32
CA LYS A 89 -3.26 -3.57 -11.77
C LYS A 89 -3.44 -2.90 -13.13
N ALA A 90 -2.64 -1.89 -13.44
CA ALA A 90 -2.62 -1.27 -14.76
C ALA A 90 -2.04 -2.24 -15.81
N ASP A 91 -0.90 -2.86 -15.51
CA ASP A 91 -0.26 -3.85 -16.41
C ASP A 91 -1.20 -5.02 -16.71
N LEU A 92 -1.87 -5.57 -15.68
CA LEU A 92 -2.86 -6.63 -15.85
C LEU A 92 -4.04 -6.20 -16.74
N LYS A 93 -4.46 -4.93 -16.66
CA LYS A 93 -5.54 -4.39 -17.51
C LYS A 93 -5.09 -4.34 -18.97
N ASP A 94 -3.87 -3.91 -19.22
CA ASP A 94 -3.32 -3.82 -20.58
C ASP A 94 -3.08 -5.20 -21.18
N ILE A 95 -2.59 -6.17 -20.39
CA ILE A 95 -2.44 -7.56 -20.83
C ILE A 95 -3.79 -8.19 -21.16
N LYS A 96 -4.81 -8.00 -20.31
CA LYS A 96 -6.18 -8.49 -20.58
C LYS A 96 -6.71 -7.92 -21.89
N ARG A 97 -6.52 -6.62 -22.12
CA ARG A 97 -6.89 -5.95 -23.39
C ARG A 97 -6.16 -6.57 -24.58
N GLY A 98 -4.86 -6.85 -24.46
CA GLY A 98 -4.06 -7.52 -25.50
C GLY A 98 -4.49 -8.97 -25.78
N LEU A 99 -5.04 -9.66 -24.78
CA LEU A 99 -5.61 -11.00 -24.92
C LEU A 99 -7.06 -11.00 -25.46
N GLY A 100 -7.73 -9.84 -25.48
CA GLY A 100 -9.13 -9.70 -25.87
C GLY A 100 -10.12 -10.07 -24.77
N GLU A 101 -9.67 -10.14 -23.52
CA GLU A 101 -10.49 -10.40 -22.35
C GLU A 101 -11.04 -9.06 -21.82
N ARG A 102 -12.36 -8.97 -21.61
CA ARG A 102 -13.03 -7.80 -21.02
C ARG A 102 -12.96 -7.84 -19.49
#